data_AF-A0A1I2E2J8-F1
#
_entry.id   AF-A0A1I2E2J8-F1
#
_cell.length_a   1.000
_cell.length_b   1.000
_cell.length_c   1.000
_cell.angle_alpha   90.00
_cell.angle_beta   90.00
_cell.angle_gamma   90.00
#
_symmetry.space_group_name_H-M   'P 1'
#
loop_
_entity.id
_entity.type
_entity.pdbx_description
1 polymer ?
#
loop_
_entity_poly.entity_id
_entity_poly.type
_entity_poly.pdbx_seq_one_letter_code
_entity_poly.pdbx_strand_id
1 'polypeptide(L)' 'MPHATFPPCPVCQGDGCLLGSLGRSTWFRCRQCGMVFRRARRARGPRTPAPKAQGGAS' A
#
# COMPACT_ATOMS: atom_id res chain seq x y z
N MET A 1 -6.49 22.16 -2.73
CA MET A 1 -6.90 20.77 -3.02
C MET A 1 -5.85 19.84 -2.41
N PRO A 2 -6.14 18.98 -1.43
CA PRO A 2 -5.12 18.06 -0.94
C PRO A 2 -4.74 17.13 -2.08
N HIS A 3 -3.51 17.26 -2.58
CA HIS A 3 -2.98 16.35 -3.58
C HIS A 3 -3.03 14.97 -2.94
N ALA A 4 -3.92 14.10 -3.44
CA ALA A 4 -4.02 12.73 -2.96
C ALA A 4 -2.67 12.05 -3.26
N THR A 5 -1.79 12.08 -2.26
CA THR A 5 -0.43 11.57 -2.36
C THR A 5 -0.55 10.06 -2.43
N PHE A 6 -0.49 9.55 -3.65
CA PHE A 6 -0.47 8.13 -3.90
C PHE A 6 0.68 7.49 -3.13
N PRO A 7 0.49 6.31 -2.54
CA PRO A 7 1.54 5.68 -1.77
C PRO A 7 2.71 5.30 -2.68
N PRO A 8 3.97 5.57 -2.27
CA PRO A 8 5.12 5.11 -3.02
C PRO A 8 5.17 3.59 -3.03
N CYS A 9 5.62 3.01 -4.14
CA CYS A 9 5.83 1.58 -4.23
C CYS A 9 6.92 1.14 -3.24
N PRO A 10 6.74 0.03 -2.49
CA PRO A 10 7.78 -0.46 -1.59
C PRO A 10 8.98 -1.09 -2.30
N VAL A 11 8.92 -1.25 -3.63
CA VAL A 11 9.95 -1.96 -4.43
C VAL A 11 10.66 -1.05 -5.42
N CYS A 12 10.00 0.00 -5.91
CA CYS A 12 10.61 0.99 -6.79
C CYS A 12 10.19 2.40 -6.38
N GLN A 13 10.80 3.42 -6.98
CA GLN A 13 10.45 4.82 -6.71
C GLN A 13 9.17 5.27 -7.46
N GLY A 14 8.39 4.32 -7.98
CA GLY A 14 7.17 4.62 -8.73
C GLY A 14 5.93 4.80 -7.85
N ASP A 15 4.91 5.45 -8.41
CA ASP A 15 3.64 5.71 -7.73
C ASP A 15 2.68 4.52 -7.76
N GLY A 16 1.96 4.32 -6.66
CA GLY A 16 0.87 3.36 -6.55
C GLY A 16 -0.47 3.93 -7.04
N CYS A 17 -1.09 3.29 -8.02
CA CYS A 17 -2.47 3.57 -8.41
C CYS A 17 -3.45 2.84 -7.49
N LEU A 18 -4.53 3.49 -7.06
CA LEU A 18 -5.59 2.88 -6.25
C LEU A 18 -6.36 1.84 -7.08
N LEU A 19 -6.41 0.59 -6.60
CA LEU A 19 -7.24 -0.46 -7.19
C LEU A 19 -8.63 -0.53 -6.53
N GLY A 20 -8.72 -0.19 -5.25
CA GLY A 20 -9.94 -0.27 -4.47
C GLY A 20 -9.68 -0.66 -3.03
N SER A 21 -10.74 -0.98 -2.29
CA SER A 21 -10.64 -1.43 -0.90
C SER A 21 -11.36 -2.76 -0.72
N LEU A 22 -10.70 -3.67 0.01
CA LEU A 22 -11.28 -4.91 0.47
C LEU A 22 -11.36 -4.87 2.01
N GLY A 23 -12.56 -4.68 2.53
CA GLY A 23 -12.79 -4.44 3.96
C GLY A 23 -12.01 -3.22 4.47
N ARG A 24 -11.13 -3.43 5.45
CA ARG A 24 -10.27 -2.39 6.06
C ARG A 24 -8.93 -2.17 5.34
N SER A 25 -8.68 -2.89 4.26
CA SER A 25 -7.45 -2.78 3.48
C SER A 25 -7.71 -2.04 2.17
N THR A 26 -6.89 -1.03 1.88
CA THR A 26 -6.87 -0.36 0.59
C THR A 26 -5.74 -0.94 -0.25
N TRP A 27 -6.05 -1.38 -1.46
CA TRP A 27 -5.14 -2.02 -2.38
C TRP A 27 -4.67 -1.04 -3.46
N PHE A 28 -3.40 -1.16 -3.81
CA PHE A 28 -2.72 -0.31 -4.77
C PHE A 28 -1.88 -1.17 -5.71
N ARG A 29 -1.69 -0.70 -6.94
CA ARG A 29 -0.78 -1.30 -7.93
C ARG A 29 0.21 -0.26 -8.40
N CYS A 30 1.50 -0.58 -8.34
CA CYS A 30 2.53 0.29 -8.88
C CYS A 30 2.38 0.44 -10.39
N ARG A 31 2.42 1.68 -10.89
CA ARG A 31 2.36 1.98 -12.33
C ARG A 31 3.68 1.67 -13.05
N GLN A 32 4.78 1.63 -12.32
CA GLN A 32 6.13 1.45 -12.86
C GLN A 32 6.51 -0.03 -12.95
N CYS A 33 6.48 -0.76 -11.83
CA CYS A 33 6.92 -2.16 -11.77
C CYS A 33 5.76 -3.18 -11.75
N GLY A 34 4.50 -2.72 -11.66
CA GLY A 34 3.33 -3.58 -11.64
C GLY A 34 3.02 -4.27 -10.31
N MET A 35 3.87 -4.13 -9.28
CA MET A 35 3.65 -4.74 -7.96
C MET A 35 2.33 -4.29 -7.31
N VAL A 36 1.59 -5.25 -6.75
CA VAL A 36 0.37 -5.01 -5.98
C VAL A 36 0.69 -5.01 -4.49
N PHE A 37 0.25 -3.97 -3.77
CA PHE A 37 0.49 -3.81 -2.33
C PHE A 37 -0.73 -3.22 -1.63
N ARG A 38 -0.86 -3.45 -0.32
CA ARG A 38 -2.00 -2.95 0.47
C ARG A 38 -1.55 -2.03 1.59
N ARG A 39 -2.36 -1.02 1.89
CA ARG A 39 -2.32 -0.28 3.16
C ARG A 39 -3.56 -0.62 3.96
N ALA A 40 -3.38 -1.16 5.16
CA ALA A 40 -4.48 -1.21 6.12
C ALA A 40 -4.84 0.24 6.49
N ARG A 41 -6.13 0.61 6.43
CA ARG A 41 -6.60 1.83 7.09
C ARG A 41 -6.36 1.64 8.57
N ARG A 42 -5.30 2.25 9.10
CA ARG A 42 -5.06 2.28 10.54
C ARG A 42 -6.29 2.96 11.16
N ALA A 43 -7.01 2.25 12.01
CA ALA A 43 -7.89 2.89 12.96
C ALA A 43 -7.04 3.94 13.69
N ARG A 44 -7.52 5.20 13.76
CA ARG A 44 -6.83 6.27 14.48
C ARG A 44 -6.68 5.84 15.95
N GLY A 45 -5.53 5.26 16.27
CA GLY A 45 -5.14 4.80 17.59
C GLY A 45 -3.61 4.67 17.59
N PRO A 46 -2.92 5.16 18.63
CA PRO A 46 -1.47 5.09 18.68
C PRO A 46 -1.10 3.66 19.02
N ARG A 47 -0.54 2.91 18.06
CA ARG A 47 0.34 1.77 18.36
C ARG A 47 0.99 1.11 17.13
N THR A 48 2.32 1.18 17.18
CA THR A 48 3.30 0.20 16.70
C THR A 48 3.59 0.14 15.17
N PRO A 49 4.88 0.11 14.76
CA PRO A 49 5.26 -0.22 13.39
C PRO A 49 4.86 -1.66 13.08
N ALA A 50 4.22 -1.90 11.95
CA ALA A 50 3.99 -3.25 11.44
C ALA A 50 5.20 -3.64 10.58
N PRO A 51 6.02 -4.63 10.98
CA PRO A 51 7.05 -5.16 10.11
C PRO A 51 6.52 -6.35 9.29
N LYS A 52 7.18 -6.56 8.15
CA LYS A 52 7.22 -7.76 7.29
C LYS A 52 6.08 -7.96 6.29
N ALA A 53 6.38 -7.50 5.08
CA ALA A 53 6.13 -8.29 3.87
C ALA A 53 6.57 -9.75 4.11
N GLN A 54 5.60 -10.65 4.13
CA GLN A 54 5.76 -12.10 4.01
C GLN A 54 5.08 -12.39 2.66
N GLY A 55 5.78 -12.83 1.62
CA GLY A 55 6.51 -14.09 1.57
C GLY A 55 5.66 -15.03 0.73
N GLY A 56 6.09 -15.29 -0.51
CA GLY A 56 5.47 -16.24 -1.43
C GLY A 56 6.57 -16.89 -2.24
N ALA A 57 7.20 -17.91 -1.64
CA ALA A 57 8.00 -18.90 -2.31
C ALA A 57 7.11 -20.12 -2.57
N SER A 58 7.06 -20.57 -3.83
CA SER A 58 7.11 -21.96 -4.27
C SER A 58 6.97 -22.01 -5.78
#